data_AF-A0A960GCY6-F1
#
_entry.id   AF-A0A960GCY6-F1
#
_cell.length_a   1.000
_cell.length_b   1.000
_cell.length_c   1.000
_cell.angle_alpha   90.00
_cell.angle_beta   90.00
_cell.angle_gamma   90.00
#
_symmetry.space_group_name_H-M   'P 1'
#
loop_
_entity.id
_entity.type
_entity.pdbx_description
1 polymer ?
#
loop_
_entity_poly.entity_id
_entity_poly.type
_entity_poly.pdbx_seq_one_letter_code
_entity_poly.pdbx_strand_id
1 'polypeptide(L)'
;MSELAADGIPVAVTCRVLELARQPYYRWLANPVTHAELVEAYRANALFDAHGDDPEFGYRFLADEAAEAGEVMAERTAWRICSDNGWFSAFGKKPRRGKGSKTGPPVGDDLVQRDFTATAANELWLADITEHRTLEGKL
;
A
#
# COMPACT_ATOMS: atom_id res chain seq x y z
N MET A 1 -20.55 -0.58 -28.41
CA MET A 1 -20.95 -1.36 -29.60
C MET A 1 -22.45 -1.30 -29.87
N SER A 2 -23.31 -1.25 -28.85
CA SER A 2 -24.75 -1.04 -29.01
C SER A 2 -25.11 0.29 -29.69
N GLU A 3 -24.35 1.35 -29.43
CA GLU A 3 -24.51 2.67 -30.09
C GLU A 3 -24.19 2.59 -31.60
N LEU A 4 -23.06 1.98 -31.97
CA LEU A 4 -22.71 1.75 -33.38
C LEU A 4 -23.74 0.85 -34.09
N ALA A 5 -24.33 -0.10 -33.38
CA ALA A 5 -25.44 -0.90 -33.91
C ALA A 5 -26.71 -0.06 -34.14
N ALA A 6 -26.98 0.94 -33.29
CA ALA A 6 -28.06 1.90 -33.49
C ALA A 6 -27.82 2.80 -34.72
N ASP A 7 -26.55 3.11 -35.03
CA ASP A 7 -26.13 3.82 -36.24
C ASP A 7 -26.08 2.93 -37.50
N GLY A 8 -26.58 1.69 -37.41
CA GLY A 8 -26.66 0.75 -38.53
C GLY A 8 -25.37 -0.04 -38.81
N ILE A 9 -24.34 0.09 -37.98
CA ILE A 9 -23.08 -0.68 -38.12
C ILE A 9 -23.27 -2.06 -37.48
N PRO A 10 -23.12 -3.17 -38.22
CA PRO A 10 -23.34 -4.50 -37.65
C PRO A 10 -22.33 -4.80 -36.53
N VAL A 11 -22.82 -5.27 -35.38
CA VAL A 11 -22.00 -5.68 -34.22
C VAL A 11 -20.89 -6.67 -34.64
N ALA A 12 -21.14 -7.54 -35.62
CA ALA A 12 -20.15 -8.46 -36.14
C ALA A 12 -18.93 -7.77 -36.78
N VAL A 13 -19.13 -6.64 -37.45
CA VAL A 13 -18.05 -5.82 -38.03
C VAL A 13 -17.28 -5.17 -36.90
N THR A 14 -17.96 -4.57 -35.93
CA THR A 14 -17.31 -3.89 -34.81
C THR A 14 -16.52 -4.84 -33.92
N CYS A 15 -17.07 -6.01 -33.58
CA CYS A 15 -16.34 -7.06 -32.86
C CYS A 15 -15.07 -7.47 -33.61
N ARG A 16 -15.12 -7.60 -34.94
CA ARG A 16 -13.95 -7.98 -35.76
C ARG A 16 -12.87 -6.90 -35.74
N VAL A 17 -13.25 -5.63 -35.85
CA VAL A 17 -12.32 -4.48 -35.80
C VAL A 17 -11.64 -4.38 -34.43
N LEU A 18 -12.37 -4.68 -33.36
CA LEU A 18 -11.85 -4.67 -31.98
C LEU A 18 -11.17 -5.99 -31.58
N GLU A 19 -11.06 -6.95 -32.49
CA GLU A 19 -10.49 -8.29 -32.25
C GLU A 19 -11.19 -9.07 -31.11
N LEU A 20 -12.48 -8.83 -30.94
CA LEU A 20 -13.33 -9.48 -29.93
C LEU A 20 -14.17 -10.60 -30.55
N ALA A 21 -14.34 -11.69 -29.81
CA ALA A 21 -15.30 -12.73 -30.17
C ALA A 21 -16.74 -12.27 -29.88
N ARG A 22 -17.67 -12.55 -30.82
CA ARG A 22 -19.09 -12.14 -30.72
C ARG A 22 -19.83 -12.76 -29.53
N GLN A 23 -19.61 -14.05 -29.26
CA GLN A 23 -20.30 -14.76 -28.18
C GLN A 23 -19.96 -14.19 -26.79
N PRO A 24 -18.68 -13.97 -26.44
CA PRO A 24 -18.31 -13.28 -25.20
C PRO A 24 -18.89 -11.86 -25.10
N TYR A 25 -18.92 -11.10 -26.19
CA TYR A 25 -19.53 -9.76 -26.20
C TYR A 25 -21.00 -9.79 -25.76
N TYR A 26 -21.83 -10.65 -26.36
CA TYR A 26 -23.24 -10.73 -25.97
C TYR A 26 -23.44 -11.29 -24.56
N ARG A 27 -22.55 -12.18 -24.10
CA ARG A 27 -22.57 -12.67 -22.71
C ARG A 27 -22.30 -11.55 -21.71
N TRP A 28 -21.28 -10.73 -21.98
CA TRP A 28 -20.98 -9.53 -21.21
C TRP A 28 -22.13 -8.52 -21.30
N LEU A 29 -22.71 -8.30 -22.48
CA LEU A 29 -23.82 -7.36 -22.63
C LEU A 29 -25.05 -7.77 -21.80
N ALA A 30 -25.32 -9.07 -21.67
CA ALA A 30 -26.42 -9.58 -20.86
C ALA A 30 -26.14 -9.49 -19.34
N ASN A 31 -24.86 -9.55 -18.94
CA ASN A 31 -24.46 -9.45 -17.54
C ASN A 31 -23.10 -8.74 -17.43
N PRO A 32 -23.09 -7.39 -17.55
CA PRO A 32 -21.84 -6.63 -17.67
C PRO A 32 -21.07 -6.52 -16.36
N VAL A 33 -21.77 -6.70 -15.23
CA VAL A 33 -21.20 -6.79 -13.89
C VAL A 33 -21.69 -8.08 -13.28
N THR A 34 -20.79 -9.02 -13.10
CA THR A 34 -21.09 -10.30 -12.48
C THR A 34 -21.35 -10.12 -10.98
N HIS A 35 -22.08 -11.05 -10.38
CA HIS A 35 -22.27 -11.07 -8.93
C HIS A 35 -20.94 -11.09 -8.17
N ALA A 36 -19.92 -11.78 -8.70
CA ALA A 36 -18.60 -11.84 -8.09
C ALA A 36 -17.90 -10.48 -8.09
N GLU A 37 -17.97 -9.72 -9.20
CA GLU A 37 -17.41 -8.36 -9.29
C GLU A 37 -18.13 -7.39 -8.35
N LEU A 38 -19.46 -7.52 -8.24
CA LEU A 38 -20.25 -6.70 -7.31
C LEU A 38 -19.87 -6.97 -5.84
N VAL A 39 -19.73 -8.25 -5.47
CA VAL A 39 -19.29 -8.64 -4.12
C VAL A 39 -17.85 -8.17 -3.85
N GLU A 40 -16.94 -8.29 -4.82
CA GLU A 40 -15.57 -7.79 -4.67
C GLU A 40 -15.54 -6.26 -4.51
N ALA A 41 -16.41 -5.53 -5.20
CA ALA A 41 -16.56 -4.08 -5.04
C ALA A 41 -17.06 -3.70 -3.62
N TYR A 42 -18.07 -4.39 -3.07
CA TYR A 42 -18.53 -4.10 -1.70
C TYR A 42 -17.46 -4.40 -0.66
N ARG A 43 -16.75 -5.52 -0.80
CA ARG A 43 -15.60 -5.86 0.05
C ARG A 43 -14.48 -4.82 -0.04
N ALA A 44 -14.19 -4.34 -1.25
CA ALA A 44 -13.20 -3.28 -1.44
C ALA A 44 -13.62 -1.97 -0.76
N ASN A 45 -14.90 -1.60 -0.82
CA ASN A 45 -15.42 -0.44 -0.11
C ASN A 45 -15.30 -0.60 1.41
N ALA A 46 -15.71 -1.75 1.96
CA ALA A 46 -15.60 -2.00 3.40
C ALA A 46 -14.13 -1.96 3.89
N LEU A 47 -13.20 -2.53 3.11
CA LEU A 47 -11.76 -2.46 3.42
C LEU A 47 -11.20 -1.03 3.28
N PHE A 48 -11.71 -0.25 2.34
CA PHE A 48 -11.32 1.15 2.17
C PHE A 48 -11.77 2.00 3.36
N ASP A 49 -13.02 1.86 3.78
CA ASP A 49 -13.59 2.57 4.91
C ASP A 49 -12.85 2.22 6.20
N ALA A 50 -12.65 0.93 6.47
CA ALA A 50 -11.88 0.46 7.62
C ALA A 50 -10.43 0.98 7.62
N HIS A 51 -9.80 1.10 6.45
CA HIS A 51 -8.44 1.65 6.35
C HIS A 51 -8.40 3.17 6.55
N GLY A 52 -9.47 3.87 6.16
CA GLY A 52 -9.63 5.29 6.40
C GLY A 52 -9.79 5.61 7.88
N ASP A 53 -10.54 4.77 8.60
CA ASP A 53 -10.77 4.91 10.05
C ASP A 53 -9.51 4.58 10.86
N ASP A 54 -8.81 3.48 10.52
CA ASP A 54 -7.58 3.04 11.19
C ASP A 54 -6.44 2.77 10.20
N PRO A 55 -5.71 3.81 9.74
CA PRO A 55 -4.58 3.66 8.81
C PRO A 55 -3.44 2.78 9.35
N GLU A 56 -3.36 2.58 10.67
CA GLU A 56 -2.41 1.69 11.33
C GLU A 56 -2.68 0.21 11.05
N PHE A 57 -3.90 -0.16 10.66
CA PHE A 57 -4.30 -1.56 10.55
C PHE A 57 -3.71 -2.24 9.31
N GLY A 58 -3.27 -3.48 9.51
CA GLY A 58 -2.92 -4.39 8.42
C GLY A 58 -4.14 -5.13 7.90
N TYR A 59 -4.03 -5.73 6.71
CA TYR A 59 -5.16 -6.39 6.02
C TYR A 59 -5.94 -7.43 6.86
N ARG A 60 -5.35 -8.00 7.91
CA ARG A 60 -6.02 -8.95 8.81
C ARG A 60 -7.03 -8.24 9.71
N PHE A 61 -6.62 -7.14 10.34
CA PHE A 61 -7.53 -6.31 11.13
C PHE A 61 -8.58 -5.63 10.24
N LEU A 62 -8.19 -5.15 9.06
CA LEU A 62 -9.16 -4.63 8.09
C LEU A 62 -10.19 -5.67 7.65
N ALA A 63 -9.81 -6.96 7.57
CA ALA A 63 -10.74 -8.03 7.24
C ALA A 63 -11.76 -8.29 8.37
N ASP A 64 -11.34 -8.11 9.63
CA ASP A 64 -12.23 -8.23 10.78
C ASP A 64 -13.23 -7.05 10.80
N GLU A 65 -12.77 -5.81 10.61
CA GLU A 65 -13.64 -4.62 10.46
C GLU A 65 -14.63 -4.76 9.31
N ALA A 66 -14.15 -5.23 8.14
CA ALA A 66 -15.03 -5.50 7.00
C ALA A 66 -16.07 -6.58 7.31
N ALA A 67 -15.73 -7.59 8.12
CA ALA A 67 -16.69 -8.60 8.56
C ALA A 67 -17.74 -8.03 9.52
N GLU A 68 -17.36 -7.10 10.41
CA GLU A 68 -18.30 -6.35 11.26
C GLU A 68 -19.25 -5.45 10.44
N ALA A 69 -18.75 -4.90 9.33
CA ALA A 69 -19.54 -4.18 8.34
C ALA A 69 -20.42 -5.09 7.44
N GLY A 70 -20.37 -6.41 7.63
CA GLY A 70 -21.18 -7.40 6.92
C GLY A 70 -20.52 -8.00 5.66
N GLU A 71 -19.30 -7.58 5.33
CA GLU A 71 -18.56 -8.01 4.14
C GLU A 71 -17.50 -9.07 4.49
N VAL A 72 -17.96 -10.26 4.87
CA VAL A 72 -17.08 -11.37 5.24
C VAL A 72 -16.29 -11.88 4.03
N MET A 73 -14.98 -12.10 4.23
CA MET A 73 -14.10 -12.66 3.20
C MET A 73 -12.95 -13.48 3.80
N ALA A 74 -12.29 -14.28 2.96
CA ALA A 74 -11.04 -14.93 3.37
C ALA A 74 -9.92 -13.90 3.52
N GLU A 75 -9.04 -14.10 4.50
CA GLU A 75 -7.84 -13.26 4.71
C GLU A 75 -7.03 -13.06 3.42
N ARG A 76 -6.94 -14.09 2.57
CA ARG A 76 -6.22 -14.04 1.29
C ARG A 76 -6.87 -13.07 0.29
N THR A 77 -8.20 -12.97 0.31
CA THR A 77 -8.97 -12.04 -0.51
C THR A 77 -8.75 -10.61 -0.03
N ALA A 78 -8.86 -10.37 1.29
CA ALA A 78 -8.57 -9.07 1.88
C ALA A 78 -7.14 -8.61 1.54
N TRP A 79 -6.15 -9.49 1.71
CA TRP A 79 -4.77 -9.21 1.31
C TRP A 79 -4.64 -8.80 -0.16
N ARG A 80 -5.30 -9.51 -1.07
CA ARG A 80 -5.22 -9.23 -2.51
C ARG A 80 -5.81 -7.86 -2.81
N ILE A 81 -7.02 -7.60 -2.33
CA ILE A 81 -7.72 -6.32 -2.55
C ILE A 81 -6.90 -5.16 -1.96
N CYS A 82 -6.45 -5.25 -0.71
CA CYS A 82 -5.62 -4.23 -0.09
C CYS A 82 -4.30 -4.03 -0.84
N SER A 83 -3.64 -5.11 -1.27
CA SER A 83 -2.38 -5.04 -2.00
C SER A 83 -2.52 -4.38 -3.37
N ASP A 84 -3.57 -4.72 -4.12
CA ASP A 84 -3.84 -4.18 -5.46
C ASP A 84 -4.20 -2.68 -5.39
N ASN A 85 -4.84 -2.24 -4.30
CA ASN A 85 -5.21 -0.84 -4.06
C ASN A 85 -4.17 -0.04 -3.26
N GLY A 86 -3.12 -0.67 -2.77
CA GLY A 86 -2.05 -0.01 -2.00
C GLY A 86 -2.44 0.40 -0.57
N TRP A 87 -3.50 -0.19 0.00
CA TRP A 87 -3.94 0.04 1.37
C TRP A 87 -3.08 -0.77 2.33
N PHE A 88 -1.98 -0.17 2.75
CA PHE A 88 -1.03 -0.77 3.67
C PHE A 88 -1.05 -0.03 5.00
N SER A 89 -0.93 -0.79 6.10
CA SER A 89 -0.67 -0.23 7.42
C SER A 89 0.42 0.86 7.36
N ALA A 90 0.12 2.02 7.95
CA ALA A 90 1.04 3.13 8.10
C ALA A 90 2.35 2.74 8.82
N PHE A 91 2.30 1.70 9.67
CA PHE A 91 3.47 1.15 10.36
C PHE A 91 4.15 0.00 9.60
N GLY A 92 3.40 -0.70 8.74
CA GLY A 92 3.81 -1.97 8.11
C GLY A 92 4.84 -1.83 6.98
N LYS A 93 4.97 -0.65 6.38
CA LYS A 93 6.07 -0.35 5.46
C LYS A 93 6.76 0.92 5.91
N LYS A 94 7.86 0.78 6.67
CA LYS A 94 8.96 1.74 6.49
C LYS A 94 9.24 1.74 4.99
N PRO A 95 9.12 2.88 4.26
CA PRO A 95 9.59 2.91 2.89
C PRO A 95 11.00 2.33 2.92
N ARG A 96 11.28 1.29 2.11
CA ARG A 96 12.63 0.67 2.03
C ARG A 96 13.56 1.85 2.07
N ARG A 97 14.29 2.01 3.19
CA ARG A 97 15.01 3.24 3.47
C ARG A 97 15.97 3.37 2.31
N GLY A 98 15.58 4.16 1.32
CA GLY A 98 16.42 4.40 0.17
C GLY A 98 17.71 4.93 0.76
N LYS A 99 18.82 4.63 0.11
CA LYS A 99 20.17 5.04 0.49
C LYS A 99 20.36 6.57 0.61
N GLY A 100 19.28 7.35 0.72
CA GLY A 100 19.22 8.80 0.86
C GLY A 100 18.13 9.31 1.81
N SER A 101 17.63 8.51 2.77
CA SER A 101 16.96 9.09 3.95
C SER A 101 17.97 9.98 4.65
N LYS A 102 17.91 11.28 4.36
CA LYS A 102 18.73 12.29 5.03
C LYS A 102 18.42 12.18 6.52
N THR A 103 19.46 11.92 7.32
CA THR A 103 19.38 12.07 8.78
C THR A 103 18.75 13.42 9.06
N GLY A 104 17.80 13.46 10.01
CA GLY A 104 17.18 14.72 10.42
C GLY A 104 18.24 15.77 10.79
N PRO A 105 17.87 17.05 10.77
CA PRO A 105 18.79 18.12 11.16
C PRO A 105 19.42 17.81 12.54
N PRO A 106 20.71 18.11 12.74
CA PRO A 106 21.38 17.90 14.01
C PRO A 106 20.53 18.49 15.15
N VAL A 107 20.27 17.68 16.17
CA VAL A 107 19.41 18.08 17.30
C VAL A 107 20.16 18.96 18.31
N GLY A 108 21.45 19.21 18.08
CA GLY A 108 22.30 20.08 18.89
C GLY A 108 23.37 20.76 18.05
N ASP A 109 23.93 21.82 18.61
CA ASP A 109 24.97 22.63 17.95
C ASP A 109 26.28 21.83 17.81
N ASP A 110 26.81 21.77 16.59
CA ASP A 110 28.15 21.24 16.32
C ASP A 110 29.18 22.32 16.64
N LEU A 111 29.55 22.41 17.93
CA LEU A 111 30.47 23.43 18.45
C LEU A 111 31.88 23.36 17.82
N VAL A 112 32.24 22.24 17.20
CA VAL A 112 33.56 22.02 16.59
C VAL A 112 33.50 21.91 15.08
N GLN A 113 32.31 22.01 14.46
CA GLN A 113 32.10 21.96 13.01
C GLN A 113 32.77 20.76 12.33
N ARG A 114 32.82 19.62 13.02
CA ARG A 114 33.55 18.40 12.61
C ARG A 114 35.06 18.55 12.42
N ASP A 115 35.67 19.61 12.96
CA ASP A 115 37.11 19.72 13.11
C ASP A 115 37.53 19.05 14.43
N PHE A 116 38.26 17.93 14.32
CA PHE A 116 38.74 17.16 15.46
C PHE A 116 40.24 17.34 15.70
N THR A 117 40.85 18.38 15.10
CA THR A 117 42.27 18.68 15.30
C THR A 117 42.49 19.51 16.56
N ALA A 118 43.55 19.19 17.31
CA ALA A 118 43.97 19.91 18.52
C ALA A 118 45.50 20.00 18.58
N THR A 119 46.02 21.10 19.11
CA THR A 119 47.46 21.40 19.15
C THR A 119 48.10 21.06 20.49
N ALA A 120 47.30 21.01 21.56
CA ALA A 120 47.71 20.62 22.90
C ALA A 120 46.66 19.74 23.59
N ALA A 121 47.07 19.09 24.69
CA ALA A 121 46.14 18.36 25.56
C ALA A 121 45.13 19.32 26.20
N ASN A 122 43.94 18.80 26.51
CA ASN A 122 42.82 19.55 27.11
C ASN A 122 42.17 20.65 26.24
N GLU A 123 42.47 20.72 24.94
CA GLU A 123 41.80 21.66 24.02
C GLU A 123 40.52 21.07 23.40
N LEU A 124 40.49 19.76 23.14
CA LEU A 124 39.36 19.03 22.57
C LEU A 124 39.20 17.69 23.26
N TRP A 125 37.96 17.35 23.62
CA TRP A 125 37.61 16.10 24.31
C TRP A 125 36.66 15.31 23.42
N LEU A 126 37.08 14.12 22.98
CA LEU A 126 36.23 13.20 22.25
C LEU A 126 35.80 12.08 23.20
N ALA A 127 34.50 11.87 23.35
CA ALA A 127 33.94 10.75 24.09
C ALA A 127 33.08 9.91 23.14
N ASP A 128 33.17 8.59 23.29
CA ASP A 128 32.28 7.64 22.63
C ASP A 128 31.51 6.86 23.69
N ILE A 129 30.27 6.49 23.37
CA ILE A 129 29.44 5.63 24.21
C ILE A 129 29.43 4.26 23.57
N THR A 130 30.17 3.33 24.17
CA THR A 130 30.17 1.93 23.71
C THR A 130 29.15 1.13 24.50
N GLU A 131 28.14 0.58 23.83
CA GLU A 131 27.21 -0.37 24.46
C GLU A 131 27.93 -1.70 24.74
N HIS A 132 27.71 -2.27 25.92
CA HIS A 132 28.19 -3.58 26.32
C HIS A 132 27.02 -4.54 26.53
N ARG A 133 27.12 -5.73 25.93
CA ARG A 133 26.09 -6.77 26.10
C ARG A 133 26.27 -7.49 27.43
N THR A 134 25.19 -7.59 28.19
CA THR A 134 25.09 -8.39 29.41
C THR A 134 23.97 -9.43 29.28
N LEU A 135 23.80 -10.25 30.31
CA LEU A 135 22.72 -11.23 30.38
C LEU A 135 21.34 -10.59 30.63
N GLU A 136 21.30 -9.34 31.09
CA GLU A 136 20.07 -8.61 31.44
C GLU A 136 19.71 -7.55 30.39
N GLY A 137 20.55 -7.36 29.37
CA GLY A 137 20.31 -6.39 28.30
C GLY A 137 21.59 -5.76 27.78
N LYS A 138 21.48 -4.55 27.26
CA LYS A 138 22.64 -3.73 26.89
C LYS A 138 22.79 -2.60 27.91
N LEU A 139 24.03 -2.33 28.30
CA LEU A 139 24.46 -1.18 29.09
C LEU A 139 25.22 -0.20 28.21
#